data_AF-A0A848VEZ4-F1
#
_entry.id   AF-A0A848VEZ4-F1
#
_cell.length_a   1.000
_cell.length_b   1.000
_cell.length_c   1.000
_cell.angle_alpha   90.00
_cell.angle_beta   90.00
_cell.angle_gamma   90.00
#
_symmetry.space_group_name_H-M   'P 1'
#
loop_
_entity.id
_entity.type
_entity.pdbx_description
1 polymer ?
#
loop_
_entity_poly.entity_id
_entity_poly.type
_entity_poly.pdbx_seq_one_letter_code
_entity_poly.pdbx_strand_id
1 'polypeptide(L)'
;MLELSRLVIVGSDKNNASRLIGGSLRLLGNQVLVSYADPNVGHVGYVYQATNWIYTGLGNAEPAWVNPITGEIVSKTRRHIDKKAERLGLHWSDLEKVPQIGKHRYVTFTGNKRFKKAARRALRYKGQPFPKGDTERHDIDRGGDVSGYLFA
;
A
#
# COMPACT_ATOMS: atom_id res chain seq x y z
N MET A 1 3.89 -7.42 -15.10
CA MET A 1 4.15 -6.75 -13.81
C MET A 1 3.06 -7.22 -12.87
N LEU A 2 3.43 -7.73 -11.70
CA LEU A 2 2.48 -8.18 -10.68
C LEU A 2 2.48 -7.19 -9.52
N GLU A 3 1.31 -6.92 -8.95
CA GLU A 3 1.14 -6.09 -7.76
C GLU A 3 0.66 -6.96 -6.60
N LEU A 4 1.23 -6.75 -5.41
CA LEU A 4 0.71 -7.34 -4.18
C LEU A 4 -0.33 -6.39 -3.60
N SER A 5 -1.61 -6.73 -3.71
CA SER A 5 -2.69 -5.78 -3.42
C SER A 5 -3.08 -5.71 -1.95
N ARG A 6 -3.13 -6.84 -1.22
CA ARG A 6 -3.48 -6.90 0.21
C ARG A 6 -2.91 -8.16 0.85
N LEU A 7 -2.22 -8.02 1.99
CA LEU A 7 -1.81 -9.14 2.83
C LEU A 7 -2.50 -9.03 4.20
N VAL A 8 -3.20 -10.09 4.60
CA VAL A 8 -3.80 -10.21 5.93
C VAL A 8 -3.18 -11.42 6.61
N ILE A 9 -2.78 -11.26 7.87
CA ILE A 9 -2.23 -12.36 8.67
C ILE A 9 -3.04 -12.50 9.92
N VAL A 10 -3.52 -13.71 10.10
CA VAL A 10 -4.24 -14.13 11.29
C VAL A 10 -3.25 -14.84 12.19
N GLY A 11 -3.08 -14.36 13.42
CA GLY A 11 -2.09 -14.86 14.39
C GLY A 11 -1.02 -13.83 14.76
N SER A 12 -0.38 -14.07 15.91
CA SER A 12 0.51 -13.12 16.58
C SER A 12 2.00 -13.42 16.43
N ASP A 13 2.39 -14.49 15.72
CA ASP A 13 3.82 -14.82 15.67
C ASP A 13 4.63 -13.75 14.97
N LYS A 14 5.79 -13.49 15.56
CA LYS A 14 6.73 -12.48 15.09
C LYS A 14 7.17 -12.81 13.67
N ASN A 15 7.12 -11.80 12.79
CA ASN A 15 7.61 -11.85 11.41
C ASN A 15 6.83 -12.78 10.46
N ASN A 16 5.61 -13.22 10.80
CA ASN A 16 4.82 -14.05 9.89
C ASN A 16 4.63 -13.42 8.49
N ALA A 17 4.47 -12.09 8.43
CA ALA A 17 4.34 -11.37 7.17
C ALA A 17 5.57 -11.45 6.29
N SER A 18 6.73 -11.10 6.84
CA SER A 18 7.97 -11.12 6.08
C SER A 18 8.38 -12.55 5.72
N ARG A 19 8.07 -13.55 6.56
CA ARG A 19 8.26 -14.97 6.23
C ARG A 19 7.39 -15.42 5.07
N LEU A 20 6.10 -15.11 5.08
CA LEU A 20 5.17 -15.46 4.02
C LEU A 20 5.51 -14.76 2.70
N ILE A 21 5.78 -13.45 2.74
CA ILE A 21 6.21 -12.68 1.56
C ILE A 21 7.53 -13.25 1.04
N GLY A 22 8.53 -13.40 1.90
CA GLY A 22 9.86 -13.88 1.53
C GLY A 22 9.83 -15.30 0.96
N GLY A 23 9.00 -16.19 1.51
CA GLY A 23 8.75 -17.53 1.00
C GLY A 23 8.07 -17.51 -0.37
N SER A 24 6.98 -16.74 -0.50
CA SER A 24 6.24 -16.59 -1.76
C SER A 24 7.11 -16.07 -2.90
N LEU A 25 7.96 -15.07 -2.63
CA LEU A 25 8.89 -14.51 -3.63
C LEU A 25 9.86 -15.56 -4.21
N ARG A 26 10.18 -16.62 -3.47
CA ARG A 26 11.08 -17.71 -3.94
C ARG A 26 10.39 -18.67 -4.88
N LEU A 27 9.06 -18.79 -4.79
CA LEU A 27 8.25 -19.64 -5.66
C LEU A 27 7.96 -18.97 -7.02
N LEU A 28 8.21 -17.66 -7.13
CA LEU A 28 7.98 -16.91 -8.35
C LEU A 28 9.13 -17.06 -9.36
N GLY A 29 8.75 -17.17 -10.63
CA GLY A 29 9.66 -17.04 -11.76
C GLY A 29 10.20 -15.62 -11.96
N ASN A 30 10.64 -15.30 -13.17
CA ASN A 30 11.14 -13.97 -13.53
C ASN A 30 10.01 -12.93 -13.48
N GLN A 31 9.96 -12.12 -12.42
CA GLN A 31 8.94 -11.08 -12.26
C GLN A 31 9.53 -9.79 -11.68
N VAL A 32 8.92 -8.67 -12.08
CA VAL A 32 9.07 -7.38 -11.41
C VAL A 32 7.81 -7.15 -10.60
N LEU A 33 7.97 -6.96 -9.29
CA LEU A 33 6.88 -6.74 -8.36
C LEU A 33 6.93 -5.31 -7.83
N VAL A 34 5.76 -4.71 -7.70
CA VAL A 34 5.57 -3.41 -7.05
C VAL A 34 4.53 -3.59 -5.95
N SER A 35 4.76 -2.94 -4.81
CA SER A 35 3.80 -2.87 -3.72
C SER A 35 3.80 -1.49 -3.10
N TYR A 36 2.71 -1.15 -2.42
CA TYR A 36 2.46 0.17 -1.88
C TYR A 36 2.02 0.10 -0.42
N ALA A 37 2.67 0.88 0.44
CA ALA A 37 2.21 1.11 1.81
C ALA A 37 1.58 2.50 1.94
N ASP A 38 0.40 2.57 2.56
CA ASP A 38 -0.39 3.79 2.66
C ASP A 38 -0.14 4.51 3.99
N PRO A 39 0.65 5.61 4.00
CA PRO A 39 0.97 6.31 5.25
C PRO A 39 -0.25 6.98 5.88
N ASN A 40 -1.34 7.21 5.13
CA ASN A 40 -2.55 7.83 5.66
C ASN A 40 -3.37 6.87 6.56
N VAL A 41 -2.95 5.62 6.69
CA VAL A 41 -3.49 4.64 7.65
C VAL A 41 -2.36 4.05 8.52
N GLY A 42 -1.26 4.80 8.68
CA GLY A 42 -0.13 4.39 9.50
C GLY A 42 0.69 3.24 8.91
N HIS A 43 0.59 2.93 7.62
CA HIS A 43 1.42 1.89 7.03
C HIS A 43 2.73 2.43 6.47
N VAL A 44 3.84 2.00 7.07
CA VAL A 44 5.20 2.38 6.62
C VAL A 44 5.76 1.38 5.60
N GLY A 45 5.35 0.10 5.68
CA GLY A 45 5.83 -0.96 4.79
C GLY A 45 7.03 -1.76 5.33
N TYR A 46 7.18 -1.90 6.65
CA TYR A 46 8.28 -2.66 7.28
C TYR A 46 8.42 -4.10 6.77
N VAL A 47 7.33 -4.72 6.34
CA VAL A 47 7.35 -6.07 5.75
C VAL A 47 8.16 -6.15 4.46
N TYR A 48 8.14 -5.08 3.65
CA TYR A 48 8.95 -4.98 2.43
C TYR A 48 10.41 -4.65 2.75
N GLN A 49 10.65 -3.83 3.78
CA GLN A 49 11.99 -3.54 4.27
C GLN A 49 12.69 -4.83 4.75
N ALA A 50 11.99 -5.64 5.54
CA ALA A 50 12.46 -6.92 6.05
C ALA A 50 12.72 -7.98 4.95
N THR A 51 12.13 -7.81 3.78
CA THR A 51 12.29 -8.73 2.63
C THR A 51 13.17 -8.15 1.52
N ASN A 52 13.99 -7.14 1.82
CA ASN A 52 15.00 -6.54 0.93
C ASN A 52 14.42 -5.96 -0.37
N TRP A 53 13.21 -5.37 -0.29
CA TRP A 53 12.67 -4.59 -1.40
C TRP A 53 13.42 -3.27 -1.55
N ILE A 54 13.33 -2.66 -2.72
CA ILE A 54 13.89 -1.34 -2.99
C ILE A 54 12.79 -0.32 -2.75
N TYR A 55 12.99 0.59 -1.78
CA TYR A 55 12.11 1.73 -1.61
C TYR A 55 12.44 2.82 -2.64
N THR A 56 11.40 3.38 -3.25
CA THR A 56 11.54 4.32 -4.39
C THR A 56 10.90 5.69 -4.14
N GLY A 57 10.50 5.97 -2.89
CA GLY A 57 9.85 7.22 -2.51
C GLY A 57 8.32 7.13 -2.47
N LEU A 58 7.70 8.27 -2.23
CA LEU A 58 6.25 8.44 -2.28
C LEU A 58 5.76 8.46 -3.73
N GLY A 59 4.56 7.91 -3.96
CA GLY A 59 3.79 8.12 -5.18
C GLY A 59 3.12 9.49 -5.20
N ASN A 60 2.46 9.79 -6.31
CA ASN A 60 1.52 10.91 -6.33
C ASN A 60 0.26 10.53 -5.57
N ALA A 61 -0.32 11.47 -4.83
CA ALA A 61 -1.63 11.32 -4.22
C ALA A 61 -2.61 12.28 -4.87
N GLU A 62 -3.84 11.81 -5.08
CA GLU A 62 -4.98 12.69 -5.30
C GLU A 62 -5.45 13.24 -3.94
N PRO A 63 -6.07 14.44 -3.91
CA PRO A 63 -6.69 14.94 -2.68
C PRO A 63 -7.80 13.98 -2.21
N ALA A 64 -8.12 14.01 -0.92
CA ALA A 64 -9.39 13.46 -0.42
C ALA A 64 -10.49 14.46 -0.71
N TRP A 65 -11.67 13.96 -1.04
CA TRP A 65 -12.89 14.75 -1.13
C TRP A 65 -13.71 14.49 0.11
N VAL A 66 -13.95 15.55 0.86
CA VAL A 66 -14.53 15.54 2.20
C VAL A 66 -15.85 16.30 2.16
N ASN A 67 -16.84 15.79 2.88
CA ASN A 67 -18.08 16.51 3.10
C ASN A 67 -17.78 17.71 4.01
N PRO A 68 -18.02 18.96 3.56
CA PRO A 68 -17.63 20.15 4.33
C PRO A 68 -18.45 20.33 5.62
N ILE A 69 -19.61 19.68 5.74
CA ILE A 69 -20.49 19.78 6.91
C ILE A 69 -20.13 18.71 7.93
N THR A 70 -20.00 17.45 7.50
CA THR A 70 -19.75 16.32 8.42
C THR A 70 -18.27 16.05 8.67
N GLY A 71 -17.38 16.56 7.82
CA GLY A 71 -15.95 16.24 7.85
C GLY A 71 -15.62 14.82 7.37
N GLU A 72 -16.61 14.05 6.90
CA GLU A 72 -16.40 12.67 6.47
C GLU A 72 -15.76 12.58 5.08
N ILE A 73 -14.81 11.64 4.92
CA ILE A 73 -14.18 11.38 3.62
C ILE A 73 -15.18 10.67 2.71
N VAL A 74 -15.64 11.36 1.67
CA VAL A 74 -16.53 10.82 0.63
C VAL A 74 -15.74 9.97 -0.36
N SER A 75 -14.56 10.43 -0.78
CA SER A 75 -13.69 9.68 -1.68
C SER A 75 -12.22 10.05 -1.52
N LYS A 76 -11.32 9.06 -1.67
CA LYS A 76 -9.87 9.30 -1.75
C LYS A 76 -9.35 9.46 -3.20
N THR A 77 -10.25 9.37 -4.18
CA THR A 77 -9.94 9.48 -5.62
C THR A 77 -11.08 10.19 -6.36
N ARG A 78 -10.80 10.87 -7.48
CA ARG A 78 -11.80 11.54 -8.33
C ARG A 78 -12.78 10.54 -8.96
N ARG A 79 -12.36 9.28 -9.09
CA ARG A 79 -13.14 8.20 -9.69
C ARG A 79 -14.47 8.04 -8.94
N HIS A 80 -15.56 8.09 -9.71
CA HIS A 80 -16.94 7.92 -9.24
C HIS A 80 -17.39 8.91 -8.15
N ILE A 81 -16.71 10.04 -7.99
CA ILE A 81 -17.09 11.02 -6.97
C ILE A 81 -18.51 11.56 -7.19
N ASP A 82 -18.93 11.75 -8.44
CA ASP A 82 -20.21 12.37 -8.76
C ASP A 82 -21.35 11.51 -8.19
N LYS A 83 -21.29 10.19 -8.41
CA LYS A 83 -22.23 9.21 -7.84
C LYS A 83 -22.15 9.08 -6.32
N LYS A 84 -20.98 9.32 -5.72
CA LYS A 84 -20.81 9.23 -4.26
C LYS A 84 -21.36 10.46 -3.56
N ALA A 85 -21.15 11.65 -4.14
CA ALA A 85 -21.71 12.90 -3.66
C ALA A 85 -23.24 12.87 -3.77
N GLU A 86 -23.78 12.41 -4.90
CA GLU A 86 -25.23 12.33 -5.13
C GLU A 86 -25.95 11.46 -4.09
N ARG A 87 -25.35 10.35 -3.65
CA ARG A 87 -25.89 9.50 -2.56
C ARG A 87 -26.00 10.22 -1.21
N LEU A 88 -25.26 11.29 -1.03
CA LEU A 88 -25.28 12.15 0.15
C LEU A 88 -26.15 13.40 -0.06
N GLY A 89 -26.84 13.52 -1.20
CA GLY A 89 -27.60 14.72 -1.57
C GLY A 89 -26.72 15.91 -1.92
N LEU A 90 -25.45 15.68 -2.26
CA LEU A 90 -24.46 16.72 -2.60
C LEU A 90 -24.08 16.66 -4.08
N HIS A 91 -23.65 17.79 -4.64
CA HIS A 91 -22.90 17.78 -5.91
C HIS A 91 -21.40 17.64 -5.61
N TRP A 92 -20.64 17.02 -6.51
CA TRP A 92 -19.21 16.78 -6.27
C TRP A 92 -18.38 18.05 -6.09
N SER A 93 -18.83 19.17 -6.66
CA SER A 93 -18.19 20.49 -6.50
C SER A 93 -18.31 21.05 -5.09
N ASP A 94 -19.27 20.55 -4.31
CA ASP A 94 -19.54 21.01 -2.96
C ASP A 94 -18.59 20.34 -1.95
N LEU A 95 -17.83 19.33 -2.39
CA LEU A 95 -16.87 18.61 -1.56
C LEU A 95 -15.55 19.37 -1.45
N GLU A 96 -15.03 19.45 -0.23
CA GLU A 96 -13.73 20.04 0.05
C GLU A 96 -12.61 19.10 -0.37
N LYS A 97 -11.53 19.64 -0.94
CA LYS A 97 -10.32 18.90 -1.30
C LYS A 97 -9.26 19.02 -0.21
N VAL A 98 -9.01 17.93 0.49
CA VAL A 98 -7.96 17.86 1.53
C VAL A 98 -6.72 17.14 0.94
N PRO A 99 -5.51 17.72 1.03
CA PRO A 99 -4.30 17.06 0.56
C PRO A 99 -4.06 15.71 1.26
N GLN A 100 -3.58 14.72 0.50
CA GLN A 100 -3.17 13.41 1.02
C GLN A 100 -1.68 13.18 0.78
N ILE A 101 -1.07 12.33 1.61
CA ILE A 101 0.30 11.87 1.39
C ILE A 101 0.27 10.70 0.39
N GLY A 102 1.19 10.72 -0.57
CA GLY A 102 1.41 9.61 -1.51
C GLY A 102 1.73 8.29 -0.81
N LYS A 103 1.42 7.17 -1.46
CA LYS A 103 1.80 5.86 -0.91
C LYS A 103 3.30 5.61 -1.05
N HIS A 104 3.91 5.02 -0.04
CA HIS A 104 5.28 4.52 -0.12
C HIS A 104 5.37 3.40 -1.16
N ARG A 105 6.30 3.51 -2.12
CA ARG A 105 6.44 2.53 -3.21
C ARG A 105 7.66 1.65 -3.03
N TYR A 106 7.42 0.35 -3.08
CA TYR A 106 8.43 -0.69 -2.94
C TYR A 106 8.50 -1.52 -4.21
N VAL A 107 9.71 -1.83 -4.68
CA VAL A 107 9.96 -2.63 -5.89
C VAL A 107 10.89 -3.78 -5.57
N THR A 108 10.58 -4.98 -6.05
CA THR A 108 11.49 -6.14 -5.98
C THR A 108 11.50 -6.95 -7.27
N PHE A 109 12.48 -7.84 -7.38
CA PHE A 109 12.70 -8.67 -8.57
C PHE A 109 12.93 -10.12 -8.18
N THR A 110 12.19 -11.04 -8.81
CA THR A 110 12.30 -12.48 -8.59
C THR A 110 12.85 -13.20 -9.83
N GLY A 111 13.15 -14.48 -9.68
CA GLY A 111 13.72 -15.31 -10.74
C GLY A 111 15.25 -15.24 -10.83
N ASN A 112 15.78 -15.48 -12.03
CA ASN A 112 17.20 -15.75 -12.25
C ASN A 112 18.08 -14.49 -12.15
N LYS A 113 19.38 -14.67 -11.91
CA LYS A 113 20.34 -13.57 -11.69
C LYS A 113 20.42 -12.62 -12.90
N ARG A 114 20.37 -13.16 -14.12
CA ARG A 114 20.43 -12.38 -15.37
C ARG A 114 19.25 -11.44 -15.50
N PHE A 115 18.03 -11.95 -15.27
CA PHE A 115 16.81 -11.17 -15.28
C PHE A 115 16.84 -10.07 -14.22
N LYS A 116 17.16 -10.40 -12.97
CA LYS A 116 17.23 -9.41 -11.87
C LYS A 116 18.21 -8.28 -12.16
N LYS A 117 19.37 -8.57 -12.77
CA LYS A 117 20.34 -7.55 -13.18
C LYS A 117 19.80 -6.65 -14.29
N ALA A 118 19.15 -7.23 -15.31
CA ALA A 118 18.55 -6.48 -16.41
C ALA A 118 17.40 -5.59 -15.92
N ALA A 119 16.48 -6.14 -15.11
CA ALA A 119 15.34 -5.41 -14.56
C ALA A 119 15.78 -4.25 -13.65
N ARG A 120 16.78 -4.48 -12.77
CA ARG A 120 17.33 -3.41 -11.92
C ARG A 120 17.97 -2.29 -12.74
N ARG A 121 18.66 -2.60 -13.84
CA ARG A 121 19.24 -1.58 -14.73
C ARG A 121 18.17 -0.78 -15.50
N ALA A 122 17.05 -1.40 -15.82
CA ALA A 122 15.93 -0.76 -16.49
C ALA A 122 15.04 0.07 -15.53
N LEU A 123 15.21 -0.09 -14.22
CA LEU A 123 14.43 0.65 -13.22
C LEU A 123 14.81 2.14 -13.25
N ARG A 124 13.87 2.99 -13.65
CA ARG A 124 14.06 4.45 -13.71
C ARG A 124 14.00 5.13 -12.34
N TYR A 125 13.34 4.49 -11.37
CA TYR A 125 13.23 5.01 -10.01
C TYR A 125 14.54 4.77 -9.25
N LYS A 126 15.05 5.82 -8.61
CA LYS A 126 16.22 5.71 -7.73
C LYS A 126 15.80 5.07 -6.41
N GLY A 127 16.64 4.17 -5.90
CA GLY A 127 16.49 3.66 -4.54
C GLY A 127 16.71 4.78 -3.54
N GLN A 128 15.89 4.82 -2.50
CA GLN A 128 15.94 5.81 -1.42
C GLN A 128 16.06 5.10 -0.06
N PRO A 129 16.57 5.77 0.99
CA PRO A 129 16.55 5.25 2.35
C PRO A 129 15.12 4.91 2.78
N PHE A 130 14.96 3.81 3.52
CA PHE A 130 13.64 3.41 4.00
C PHE A 130 13.03 4.46 4.93
N PRO A 131 11.70 4.70 4.83
CA PRO A 131 11.02 5.56 5.77
C PRO A 131 11.01 4.92 7.16
N LYS A 132 11.13 5.77 8.18
CA LYS A 132 10.99 5.40 9.60
C LYS A 132 9.71 6.04 10.14
N GLY A 133 9.06 5.35 11.06
CA GLY A 133 7.84 5.82 11.72
C GLY A 133 7.13 4.69 12.43
N ASP A 134 6.11 5.02 13.19
CA ASP A 134 5.25 4.03 13.82
C ASP A 134 4.34 3.40 12.77
N THR A 135 4.11 2.09 12.90
CA THR A 135 3.15 1.39 12.06
C THR A 135 1.91 1.06 12.87
N GLU A 136 0.78 1.55 12.39
CA GLU A 136 -0.51 1.20 12.95
C GLU A 136 -0.91 -0.20 12.51
N ARG A 137 -1.43 -0.97 13.45
CA ARG A 137 -2.01 -2.28 13.20
C ARG A 137 -3.51 -2.16 13.27
N HIS A 138 -4.17 -2.47 12.17
CA HIS A 138 -5.63 -2.49 12.10
C HIS A 138 -6.11 -3.90 12.40
N ASP A 139 -6.87 -4.04 13.49
CA ASP A 139 -7.57 -5.27 13.80
C ASP A 139 -8.70 -5.46 12.78
N ILE A 140 -8.72 -6.63 12.14
CA ILE A 140 -9.84 -7.03 11.29
C ILE A 140 -10.68 -7.99 12.12
N ASP A 141 -11.79 -7.50 12.68
CA ASP A 141 -12.79 -8.35 13.30
C ASP A 141 -13.61 -9.03 12.20
N ARG A 142 -13.46 -10.35 12.07
CA ARG A 142 -14.24 -11.19 11.15
C ARG A 142 -15.18 -12.09 11.95
N GLY A 143 -16.06 -11.51 12.76
CA GLY A 143 -17.24 -12.20 13.31
C GLY A 143 -16.97 -13.64 13.74
N GLY A 144 -16.08 -13.83 14.71
CA GLY A 144 -15.69 -15.14 15.24
C GLY A 144 -14.18 -15.24 15.49
N ASP A 145 -13.77 -14.97 16.73
CA ASP A 145 -12.53 -15.37 17.44
C ASP A 145 -11.13 -15.22 16.78
N VAL A 146 -10.98 -14.57 15.63
CA VAL A 146 -9.66 -14.36 15.03
C VAL A 146 -9.42 -12.93 14.58
N SER A 147 -8.68 -12.17 15.40
CA SER A 147 -8.11 -10.89 14.98
C SER A 147 -6.97 -11.12 13.99
N GLY A 148 -7.10 -10.56 12.79
CA GLY A 148 -6.05 -10.54 11.78
C GLY A 148 -5.51 -9.13 11.54
N TYR A 149 -4.21 -9.02 11.24
CA TYR A 149 -3.56 -7.75 10.94
C TYR A 149 -3.45 -7.53 9.42
N LEU A 150 -3.80 -6.32 8.97
CA LEU A 150 -3.56 -5.87 7.61
C LEU A 150 -2.13 -5.34 7.47
N PHE A 151 -1.38 -5.88 6.53
CA PHE A 151 -0.10 -5.34 6.09
C PHE A 151 -0.27 -4.90 4.64
N ALA A 152 -0.33 -3.60 4.39
CA ALA A 152 -0.26 -3.04 3.03
C ALA A 152 0.88 -2.05 2.96
#